data_AF-A0A6I8WFE8-F1
#
_entry.id   AF-A0A6I8WFE8-F1
#
_cell.length_a   1.000
_cell.length_b   1.000
_cell.length_c   1.000
_cell.angle_alpha   90.00
_cell.angle_beta   90.00
_cell.angle_gamma   90.00
#
_symmetry.space_group_name_H-M   'P 1'
#
loop_
_entity.id
_entity.type
_entity.pdbx_description
1 polymer ?
#
loop_
_entity_poly.entity_id
_entity_poly.type
_entity_poly.pdbx_seq_one_letter_code
_entity_poly.pdbx_strand_id
1 'polypeptide(L)'
;MFDYSADKARESVKRSLERLQLDRVDILQVHDVDAAPNLDIVLNETIPVLEEYVQAGKARFIGVTAYDVDVLKECAERGKGRIQVVLNYARYTLLDNTLLRYMKDFQKMGVGVVCAAAHSLGLLRNAGPHASHPGSQEILAVAKRGAEICQQRNVELGKLAMYYTMQLDGAATFLIGIPNRKLLRINLDAIFDGLTSHEQEVLQYLRENVFTKSYSWGSTLSTAKLLK
;
A
#
# COMPACT_ATOMS: atom_id res chain seq x y z
N MET A 1 19.10 -9.10 -0.12
CA MET A 1 18.03 -10.12 -0.20
C MET A 1 17.32 -10.12 1.15
N PHE A 2 16.00 -10.24 1.17
CA PHE A 2 15.26 -10.31 2.44
C PHE A 2 15.57 -11.62 3.17
N ASP A 3 15.56 -11.57 4.49
CA ASP A 3 15.81 -12.71 5.38
C ASP A 3 14.66 -12.78 6.40
N TYR A 4 13.89 -13.86 6.31
CA TYR A 4 12.67 -14.12 7.08
C TYR A 4 12.92 -15.16 8.19
N SER A 5 14.18 -15.44 8.52
CA SER A 5 14.52 -16.35 9.61
C SER A 5 14.11 -15.78 10.97
N ALA A 6 13.89 -16.67 11.94
CA ALA A 6 13.54 -16.29 13.30
C ALA A 6 14.59 -15.37 13.95
N ASP A 7 15.89 -15.66 13.76
CA ASP A 7 16.97 -14.86 14.31
C ASP A 7 16.99 -13.45 13.72
N LYS A 8 16.76 -13.33 12.41
CA LYS A 8 16.67 -12.02 11.78
C LYS A 8 15.47 -11.22 12.25
N ALA A 9 14.33 -11.88 12.46
CA ALA A 9 13.14 -11.25 13.02
C ALA A 9 13.41 -10.68 14.43
N ARG A 10 14.04 -11.47 15.33
CA ARG A 10 14.40 -11.02 16.68
C ARG A 10 15.34 -9.81 16.66
N GLU A 11 16.39 -9.88 15.85
CA GLU A 11 17.34 -8.78 15.66
C GLU A 11 16.62 -7.52 15.15
N SER A 12 15.75 -7.67 14.14
CA SER A 12 15.05 -6.56 13.51
C SER A 12 14.07 -5.86 14.45
N VAL A 13 13.29 -6.61 15.24
CA VAL A 13 12.37 -6.04 16.23
C VAL A 13 13.13 -5.27 17.30
N LYS A 14 14.20 -5.86 17.88
CA LYS A 14 15.04 -5.18 18.88
C LYS A 14 15.60 -3.85 18.34
N ARG A 15 16.21 -3.89 17.15
CA ARG A 15 16.74 -2.69 16.50
C ARG A 15 15.65 -1.64 16.23
N SER A 16 14.43 -2.06 15.91
CA SER A 16 13.32 -1.13 15.64
C SER A 16 12.88 -0.40 16.90
N LEU A 17 12.73 -1.12 18.02
CA LEU A 17 12.40 -0.53 19.32
C LEU A 17 13.48 0.45 19.78
N GLU A 18 14.76 0.09 19.64
CA GLU A 18 15.89 0.98 19.94
C GLU A 18 15.86 2.26 19.11
N ARG A 19 15.63 2.17 17.79
CA ARG A 19 15.58 3.33 16.90
C ARG A 19 14.38 4.23 17.15
N LEU A 20 13.23 3.64 17.49
CA LEU A 20 12.02 4.37 17.84
C LEU A 20 12.09 4.96 19.26
N GLN A 21 13.03 4.50 20.09
CA GLN A 21 13.11 4.82 21.51
C GLN A 21 11.80 4.47 22.24
N LEU A 22 11.24 3.31 21.91
CA LEU A 22 9.99 2.80 22.47
C LEU A 22 10.20 1.41 23.06
N ASP A 23 9.54 1.13 24.17
CA ASP A 23 9.50 -0.22 24.75
C ASP A 23 8.51 -1.14 24.04
N ARG A 24 7.54 -0.56 23.33
CA ARG A 24 6.48 -1.28 22.60
C ARG A 24 6.01 -0.53 21.37
N VAL A 25 5.43 -1.26 20.42
CA VAL A 25 4.73 -0.72 19.23
C VAL A 25 3.30 -1.26 19.15
N ASP A 26 2.43 -0.62 18.39
CA ASP A 26 1.08 -1.15 18.19
C ASP A 26 1.06 -2.34 17.23
N ILE A 27 1.77 -2.25 16.10
CA ILE A 27 1.76 -3.28 15.05
C ILE A 27 3.19 -3.60 14.62
N LEU A 28 3.55 -4.88 14.57
CA LEU A 28 4.74 -5.38 13.87
C LEU A 28 4.33 -5.92 12.50
N GLN A 29 4.96 -5.45 11.44
CA GLN A 29 4.67 -5.82 10.05
C GLN A 29 5.81 -6.67 9.48
N VAL A 30 5.51 -7.87 8.97
CA VAL A 30 6.46 -8.61 8.12
C VAL A 30 6.45 -7.98 6.74
N HIS A 31 7.57 -7.38 6.34
CA HIS A 31 7.67 -6.61 5.12
C HIS A 31 7.83 -7.52 3.88
N ASP A 32 6.99 -7.28 2.89
CA ASP A 32 7.00 -7.90 1.55
C ASP A 32 7.10 -9.41 1.58
N VAL A 33 6.08 -10.06 2.12
CA VAL A 33 6.03 -11.53 2.23
C VAL A 33 6.04 -12.24 0.87
N ASP A 34 5.73 -11.52 -0.21
CA ASP A 34 5.86 -11.97 -1.60
C ASP A 34 7.31 -12.01 -2.11
N ALA A 35 8.27 -11.49 -1.35
CA ALA A 35 9.70 -11.67 -1.62
C ALA A 35 10.33 -12.85 -0.86
N ALA A 36 9.56 -13.54 -0.01
CA ALA A 36 10.02 -14.76 0.65
C ALA A 36 10.16 -15.91 -0.36
N PRO A 37 11.16 -16.80 -0.21
CA PRO A 37 11.28 -17.99 -1.06
C PRO A 37 10.03 -18.87 -1.04
N ASN A 38 9.35 -18.92 0.10
CA ASN A 38 8.01 -19.47 0.29
C ASN A 38 7.39 -18.83 1.55
N LEU A 39 6.07 -18.95 1.70
CA LEU A 39 5.37 -18.42 2.88
C LEU A 39 5.57 -19.27 4.14
N ASP A 40 6.06 -20.51 4.05
CA ASP A 40 6.30 -21.36 5.23
C ASP A 40 7.34 -20.73 6.14
N ILE A 41 8.40 -20.13 5.60
CA ILE A 41 9.42 -19.44 6.41
C ILE A 41 8.79 -18.28 7.18
N VAL A 42 7.94 -17.48 6.51
CA VAL A 42 7.23 -16.38 7.18
C VAL A 42 6.35 -16.92 8.32
N LEU A 43 5.50 -17.90 8.02
CA LEU A 43 4.49 -18.41 8.95
C LEU A 43 5.06 -19.24 10.10
N ASN A 44 6.16 -19.96 9.87
CA ASN A 44 6.71 -20.94 10.81
C ASN A 44 8.01 -20.46 11.49
N GLU A 45 8.66 -19.39 11.00
CA GLU A 45 9.83 -18.81 11.64
C GLU A 45 9.61 -17.36 12.09
N THR A 46 9.18 -16.47 11.19
CA THR A 46 9.01 -15.05 11.53
C THR A 46 7.82 -14.82 12.46
N ILE A 47 6.62 -15.31 12.11
CA ILE A 47 5.40 -15.04 12.88
C ILE A 47 5.49 -15.54 14.33
N PRO A 48 6.01 -16.76 14.63
CA PRO A 48 6.20 -17.20 16.02
C PRO A 48 7.04 -16.25 16.86
N VAL A 49 8.11 -15.69 16.29
CA VAL A 49 8.91 -14.67 16.97
C VAL A 49 8.06 -13.45 17.27
N LEU A 50 7.27 -12.95 16.31
CA LEU A 50 6.42 -11.79 16.57
C LEU A 50 5.36 -12.08 17.64
N GLU A 51 4.84 -13.31 17.72
CA GLU A 51 3.94 -13.74 18.80
C GLU A 51 4.62 -13.71 20.17
N GLU A 52 5.90 -14.11 20.28
CA GLU A 52 6.68 -13.95 21.53
C GLU A 52 6.71 -12.49 21.98
N TYR A 53 6.92 -11.54 21.05
CA TYR A 53 6.92 -10.11 21.36
C TYR A 53 5.53 -9.57 21.73
N VAL A 54 4.46 -10.08 21.12
CA VAL A 54 3.09 -9.75 21.51
C VAL A 54 2.77 -10.26 22.92
N GLN A 55 3.11 -11.52 23.21
CA GLN A 55 2.93 -12.13 24.53
C GLN A 55 3.72 -11.40 25.61
N ALA A 56 4.91 -10.91 25.28
CA ALA A 56 5.73 -10.08 26.16
C ALA A 56 5.25 -8.62 26.30
N GLY A 57 4.14 -8.24 25.65
CA GLY A 57 3.58 -6.87 25.72
C GLY A 57 4.36 -5.81 24.93
N LYS A 58 5.29 -6.23 24.07
CA LYS A 58 6.14 -5.33 23.25
C LYS A 58 5.49 -5.00 21.89
N ALA A 59 4.47 -5.73 21.50
CA ALA A 59 3.60 -5.42 20.36
C ALA A 59 2.14 -5.73 20.70
N ARG A 60 1.18 -5.09 20.03
CA ARG A 60 -0.25 -5.42 20.21
C ARG A 60 -0.78 -6.34 19.12
N PHE A 61 -0.34 -6.13 17.88
CA PHE A 61 -0.82 -6.86 16.71
C PHE A 61 0.32 -7.21 15.76
N ILE A 62 0.06 -8.22 14.93
CA ILE A 62 0.95 -8.67 13.87
C ILE A 62 0.25 -8.41 12.53
N GLY A 63 1.03 -7.93 11.57
CA GLY A 63 0.58 -7.80 10.20
C GLY A 63 1.63 -8.25 9.19
N VAL A 64 1.21 -8.27 7.93
CA VAL A 64 2.05 -8.58 6.78
C VAL A 64 1.83 -7.56 5.66
N THR A 65 2.87 -7.32 4.87
CA THR A 65 2.79 -6.46 3.67
C THR A 65 3.15 -7.25 2.43
N ALA A 66 2.51 -6.95 1.30
CA ALA A 66 2.88 -7.49 0.00
C ALA A 66 2.33 -6.62 -1.12
N TYR A 67 2.96 -6.71 -2.29
CA TYR A 67 2.39 -6.16 -3.52
C TYR A 67 1.31 -7.07 -4.07
N ASP A 68 1.59 -8.37 -4.10
CA ASP A 68 0.64 -9.36 -4.58
C ASP A 68 -0.50 -9.59 -3.58
N VAL A 69 -1.73 -9.26 -4.00
CA VAL A 69 -2.91 -9.42 -3.15
C VAL A 69 -3.30 -10.89 -2.98
N ASP A 70 -2.90 -11.77 -3.90
CA ASP A 70 -3.13 -13.21 -3.81
C ASP A 70 -2.26 -13.78 -2.68
N VAL A 71 -1.00 -13.33 -2.58
CA VAL A 71 -0.09 -13.67 -1.47
C VAL A 71 -0.58 -13.11 -0.13
N LEU A 72 -1.08 -11.86 -0.10
CA LEU A 72 -1.68 -11.30 1.13
C LEU A 72 -2.87 -12.14 1.60
N LYS A 73 -3.73 -12.54 0.68
CA LYS A 73 -4.91 -13.36 0.99
C LYS A 73 -4.49 -14.74 1.51
N GLU A 74 -3.59 -15.42 0.82
CA GLU A 74 -3.07 -16.73 1.25
C GLU A 74 -2.41 -16.64 2.63
N CYS A 75 -1.56 -15.63 2.85
CA CYS A 75 -0.86 -15.45 4.12
C CYS A 75 -1.85 -15.21 5.27
N ALA A 76 -2.87 -14.37 5.07
CA ALA A 76 -3.91 -14.12 6.07
C ALA A 76 -4.77 -15.37 6.38
N GLU A 77 -5.06 -16.21 5.38
CA GLU A 77 -5.79 -17.47 5.58
C GLU A 77 -4.97 -18.49 6.37
N ARG A 78 -3.71 -18.69 5.98
CA ARG A 78 -2.82 -19.67 6.61
C ARG A 78 -2.35 -19.20 8.00
N GLY A 79 -2.25 -17.89 8.20
CA GLY A 79 -1.95 -17.25 9.48
C GLY A 79 -3.19 -16.85 10.29
N LYS A 80 -4.36 -17.44 10.02
CA LYS A 80 -5.61 -17.10 10.70
C LYS A 80 -5.46 -17.13 12.22
N GLY A 81 -5.90 -16.05 12.88
CA GLY A 81 -5.76 -15.84 14.32
C GLY A 81 -4.41 -15.25 14.76
N ARG A 82 -3.39 -15.32 13.89
CA ARG A 82 -2.02 -14.85 14.15
C ARG A 82 -1.73 -13.52 13.45
N ILE A 83 -2.37 -13.26 12.30
CA ILE A 83 -2.24 -12.03 11.52
C ILE A 83 -3.54 -11.22 11.62
N GLN A 84 -3.46 -9.98 12.10
CA GLN A 84 -4.61 -9.09 12.26
C GLN A 84 -4.65 -7.94 11.25
N VAL A 85 -3.53 -7.66 10.57
CA VAL A 85 -3.42 -6.54 9.63
C VAL A 85 -2.75 -6.99 8.33
N VAL A 86 -3.30 -6.61 7.20
CA VAL A 86 -2.61 -6.67 5.90
C VAL A 86 -2.39 -5.27 5.37
N LEU A 87 -1.22 -5.03 4.78
CA LEU A 87 -0.91 -3.78 4.09
C LEU A 87 -0.63 -4.10 2.63
N ASN A 88 -1.48 -3.59 1.74
CA ASN A 88 -1.23 -3.58 0.31
C ASN A 88 -0.68 -2.22 -0.10
N TYR A 89 0.08 -2.16 -1.19
CA TYR A 89 0.52 -0.91 -1.79
C TYR A 89 0.27 -0.88 -3.29
N ALA A 90 -0.29 0.23 -3.78
CA ALA A 90 -0.57 0.46 -5.20
C ALA A 90 -1.56 -0.53 -5.86
N ARG A 91 -2.34 -1.29 -5.05
CA ARG A 91 -3.36 -2.24 -5.53
C ARG A 91 -4.81 -1.75 -5.40
N TYR A 92 -5.00 -0.53 -4.90
CA TYR A 92 -6.25 0.23 -4.97
C TYR A 92 -5.95 1.71 -5.23
N THR A 93 -5.94 2.09 -6.50
CA THR A 93 -5.57 3.40 -7.03
C THR A 93 -6.44 3.70 -8.25
N LEU A 94 -6.31 4.89 -8.85
CA LEU A 94 -6.99 5.17 -10.12
C LEU A 94 -6.60 4.19 -11.23
N LEU A 95 -5.39 3.61 -11.18
CA LEU A 95 -4.88 2.70 -12.21
C LEU A 95 -5.14 1.22 -11.91
N ASP A 96 -5.57 0.87 -10.70
CA ASP A 96 -5.59 -0.52 -10.25
C ASP A 96 -6.63 -0.74 -9.15
N ASN A 97 -7.50 -1.73 -9.31
CA ASN A 97 -8.52 -2.10 -8.32
C ASN A 97 -8.39 -3.55 -7.82
N THR A 98 -7.23 -4.18 -8.02
CA THR A 98 -7.01 -5.61 -7.77
C THR A 98 -7.27 -6.00 -6.31
N LEU A 99 -7.05 -5.09 -5.35
CA LEU A 99 -7.39 -5.31 -3.93
C LEU A 99 -8.86 -5.69 -3.72
N LEU A 100 -9.77 -5.19 -4.56
CA LEU A 100 -11.20 -5.47 -4.46
C LEU A 100 -11.54 -6.96 -4.57
N ARG A 101 -10.66 -7.79 -5.16
CA ARG A 101 -10.83 -9.24 -5.24
C ARG A 101 -11.03 -9.89 -3.86
N TYR A 102 -10.39 -9.36 -2.81
CA TYR A 102 -10.36 -9.98 -1.48
C TYR A 102 -10.81 -9.08 -0.33
N MET A 103 -11.31 -7.86 -0.60
CA MET A 103 -11.79 -6.97 0.46
C MET A 103 -12.84 -7.65 1.37
N LYS A 104 -13.81 -8.35 0.76
CA LYS A 104 -14.83 -9.10 1.51
C LYS A 104 -14.24 -10.26 2.31
N ASP A 105 -13.18 -10.89 1.81
CA ASP A 105 -12.52 -11.99 2.51
C ASP A 105 -11.75 -11.50 3.73
N PHE A 106 -11.01 -10.39 3.61
CA PHE A 106 -10.34 -9.77 4.76
C PHE A 106 -11.34 -9.35 5.84
N GLN A 107 -12.46 -8.75 5.45
CA GLN A 107 -13.55 -8.42 6.37
C GLN A 107 -14.11 -9.64 7.10
N LYS A 108 -14.41 -10.73 6.38
CA LYS A 108 -14.91 -11.98 6.98
C LYS A 108 -13.91 -12.62 7.95
N MET A 109 -12.60 -12.45 7.70
CA MET A 109 -11.54 -12.92 8.59
C MET A 109 -11.30 -12.01 9.79
N GLY A 110 -11.90 -10.81 9.83
CA GLY A 110 -11.62 -9.80 10.84
C GLY A 110 -10.23 -9.18 10.72
N VAL A 111 -9.66 -9.19 9.51
CA VAL A 111 -8.32 -8.64 9.20
C VAL A 111 -8.46 -7.20 8.74
N GLY A 112 -7.76 -6.28 9.39
CA GLY A 112 -7.71 -4.87 9.00
C GLY A 112 -6.88 -4.66 7.74
N VAL A 113 -7.39 -3.89 6.78
CA VAL A 113 -6.68 -3.59 5.52
C VAL A 113 -6.11 -2.17 5.56
N VAL A 114 -4.78 -2.05 5.45
CA VAL A 114 -4.07 -0.78 5.28
C VAL A 114 -3.78 -0.57 3.80
N CYS A 115 -4.36 0.48 3.24
CA CYS A 115 -4.17 0.82 1.83
C CYS A 115 -3.06 1.87 1.67
N ALA A 116 -1.95 1.48 1.05
CA ALA A 116 -0.80 2.35 0.83
C ALA A 116 -0.57 2.68 -0.65
N ALA A 117 0.29 3.68 -0.89
CA ALA A 117 0.73 4.10 -2.22
C ALA A 117 -0.42 4.45 -3.19
N ALA A 118 -1.35 5.30 -2.72
CA ALA A 118 -2.43 5.92 -3.51
C ALA A 118 -1.95 6.50 -4.86
N HIS A 119 -0.71 7.00 -4.89
CA HIS A 119 -0.09 7.60 -6.07
C HIS A 119 0.52 6.59 -7.06
N SER A 120 0.23 5.29 -6.90
CA SER A 120 0.76 4.19 -7.72
C SER A 120 2.28 4.28 -7.91
N LEU A 121 3.03 4.38 -6.81
CA LEU A 121 4.51 4.48 -6.82
C LEU A 121 5.06 5.67 -7.64
N GLY A 122 4.29 6.76 -7.74
CA GLY A 122 4.72 8.01 -8.35
C GLY A 122 4.24 8.22 -9.79
N LEU A 123 3.35 7.37 -10.28
CA LEU A 123 2.70 7.53 -11.59
C LEU A 123 1.62 8.60 -11.57
N LEU A 124 0.85 8.66 -10.48
CA LEU A 124 -0.28 9.56 -10.33
C LEU A 124 0.18 10.87 -9.68
N ARG A 125 1.02 11.62 -10.39
CA ARG A 125 1.50 12.95 -9.99
C ARG A 125 1.53 13.88 -11.20
N ASN A 126 1.39 15.19 -10.99
CA ASN A 126 1.41 16.14 -12.11
C ASN A 126 2.70 16.08 -12.92
N ALA A 127 3.86 15.82 -12.32
CA ALA A 127 5.12 15.70 -13.07
C ALA A 127 5.17 14.49 -14.04
N GLY A 128 4.16 13.61 -14.01
CA GLY A 128 4.14 12.37 -14.79
C GLY A 128 5.11 11.31 -14.23
N PRO A 129 5.11 10.11 -14.83
CA PRO A 129 5.98 9.02 -14.40
C PRO A 129 7.46 9.37 -14.55
N HIS A 130 8.31 8.85 -13.66
CA HIS A 130 9.77 8.89 -13.88
C HIS A 130 10.16 8.00 -15.06
N ALA A 131 11.18 8.41 -15.82
CA ALA A 131 11.69 7.63 -16.96
C ALA A 131 12.20 6.24 -16.56
N SER A 132 12.70 6.09 -15.34
CA SER A 132 13.18 4.82 -14.77
C SER A 132 12.09 4.00 -14.06
N HIS A 133 10.83 4.42 -14.13
CA HIS A 133 9.73 3.66 -13.51
C HIS A 133 9.59 2.31 -14.21
N PRO A 134 9.50 1.17 -13.50
CA PRO A 134 9.50 -0.17 -14.11
C PRO A 134 8.15 -0.55 -14.74
N GLY A 135 7.36 0.43 -15.16
CA GLY A 135 6.04 0.19 -15.71
C GLY A 135 6.06 -0.24 -17.15
N SER A 136 5.02 -0.97 -17.53
CA SER A 136 4.75 -1.21 -18.93
C SER A 136 4.60 0.14 -19.65
N GLN A 137 4.95 0.17 -20.92
CA GLN A 137 4.79 1.38 -21.72
C GLN A 137 3.32 1.86 -21.73
N GLU A 138 2.36 0.93 -21.66
CA GLU A 138 0.94 1.23 -21.58
C GLU A 138 0.60 2.03 -20.32
N ILE A 139 0.97 1.55 -19.12
CA ILE A 139 0.61 2.25 -17.89
C ILE A 139 1.36 3.59 -17.73
N LEU A 140 2.60 3.67 -18.21
CA LEU A 140 3.34 4.93 -18.25
C LEU A 140 2.66 5.95 -19.18
N ALA A 141 2.20 5.53 -20.36
CA ALA A 141 1.51 6.39 -21.30
C ALA A 141 0.17 6.89 -20.73
N VAL A 142 -0.60 6.01 -20.09
CA VAL A 142 -1.89 6.36 -19.46
C VAL A 142 -1.68 7.31 -18.28
N ALA A 143 -0.71 7.04 -17.41
CA ALA A 143 -0.36 7.92 -16.30
C ALA A 143 0.09 9.31 -16.79
N LYS A 144 0.94 9.36 -17.83
CA LYS A 144 1.38 10.60 -18.46
C LYS A 144 0.20 11.40 -19.02
N ARG A 145 -0.72 10.74 -19.74
CA ARG A 145 -1.94 11.38 -20.28
C ARG A 145 -2.80 11.99 -19.16
N GLY A 146 -3.00 11.26 -18.06
CA GLY A 146 -3.74 11.77 -16.91
C GLY A 146 -3.08 13.00 -16.27
N ALA A 147 -1.75 13.00 -16.18
CA ALA A 147 -0.98 14.13 -15.67
C ALA A 147 -1.09 15.37 -16.58
N GLU A 148 -0.96 15.20 -17.89
CA GLU A 148 -1.10 16.28 -18.88
C GLU A 148 -2.49 16.92 -18.82
N ILE A 149 -3.56 16.13 -18.72
CA ILE A 149 -4.93 16.62 -18.57
C ILE A 149 -5.09 17.43 -17.27
N CYS A 150 -4.59 16.92 -16.15
CA CYS A 150 -4.67 17.62 -14.87
C CYS A 150 -3.92 18.95 -14.91
N GLN A 151 -2.71 18.98 -15.49
CA GLN A 151 -1.94 20.21 -15.68
C GLN A 151 -2.70 21.24 -16.53
N GLN A 152 -3.24 20.83 -17.68
CA GLN A 152 -4.01 21.70 -18.57
C GLN A 152 -5.25 22.28 -17.88
N ARG A 153 -5.85 21.54 -16.95
CA ARG A 153 -7.02 21.95 -16.18
C ARG A 153 -6.70 22.59 -14.83
N ASN A 154 -5.42 22.83 -14.53
CA ASN A 154 -4.94 23.38 -13.25
C ASN A 154 -5.44 22.60 -12.01
N VAL A 155 -5.39 21.27 -12.09
CA VAL A 155 -5.75 20.34 -11.00
C VAL A 155 -4.53 19.50 -10.61
N GLU A 156 -4.40 19.17 -9.32
CA GLU A 156 -3.34 18.28 -8.83
C GLU A 156 -3.79 16.81 -8.89
N LEU A 157 -3.22 16.03 -9.82
CA LEU A 157 -3.50 14.61 -9.99
C LEU A 157 -3.25 13.82 -8.72
N GLY A 158 -2.22 14.17 -7.94
CA GLY A 158 -1.95 13.49 -6.67
C GLY A 158 -3.10 13.64 -5.67
N LYS A 159 -3.73 14.81 -5.61
CA LYS A 159 -4.90 15.07 -4.77
C LYS A 159 -6.07 14.17 -5.19
N LEU A 160 -6.34 14.09 -6.50
CA LEU A 160 -7.42 13.25 -7.03
C LEU A 160 -7.18 11.76 -6.76
N ALA A 161 -5.95 11.29 -6.94
CA ALA A 161 -5.58 9.90 -6.71
C ALA A 161 -5.74 9.51 -5.23
N MET A 162 -5.25 10.37 -4.34
CA MET A 162 -5.35 10.17 -2.90
C MET A 162 -6.82 10.21 -2.43
N TYR A 163 -7.59 11.21 -2.89
CA TYR A 163 -9.02 11.30 -2.61
C TYR A 163 -9.78 10.06 -3.08
N TYR A 164 -9.52 9.57 -4.29
CA TYR A 164 -10.15 8.36 -4.81
C TYR A 164 -9.84 7.14 -3.93
N THR A 165 -8.57 6.92 -3.58
CA THR A 165 -8.17 5.77 -2.77
C THR A 165 -8.84 5.79 -1.40
N MET A 166 -8.96 6.95 -0.74
CA MET A 166 -9.59 7.03 0.60
C MET A 166 -11.11 6.76 0.59
N GLN A 167 -11.76 6.74 -0.58
CA GLN A 167 -13.18 6.38 -0.70
C GLN A 167 -13.41 4.85 -0.65
N LEU A 168 -12.35 4.04 -0.50
CA LEU A 168 -12.51 2.59 -0.40
C LEU A 168 -13.23 2.20 0.90
N ASP A 169 -14.47 1.75 0.76
CA ASP A 169 -15.21 1.19 1.88
C ASP A 169 -14.55 -0.10 2.40
N GLY A 170 -14.57 -0.27 3.74
CA GLY A 170 -14.02 -1.43 4.42
C GLY A 170 -12.51 -1.43 4.68
N ALA A 171 -11.76 -0.45 4.19
CA ALA A 171 -10.35 -0.28 4.58
C ALA A 171 -10.27 0.16 6.05
N ALA A 172 -9.28 -0.34 6.79
CA ALA A 172 -9.06 0.08 8.18
C ALA A 172 -8.40 1.45 8.27
N THR A 173 -7.47 1.74 7.34
CA THR A 173 -6.83 3.07 7.22
C THR A 173 -6.09 3.20 5.89
N PHE A 174 -5.69 4.43 5.58
CA PHE A 174 -4.93 4.79 4.38
C PHE A 174 -3.56 5.34 4.78
N LEU A 175 -2.49 4.76 4.22
CA LEU A 175 -1.12 5.19 4.46
C LEU A 175 -0.64 6.09 3.31
N ILE A 176 -0.52 7.38 3.58
CA ILE A 176 -0.20 8.42 2.58
C ILE A 176 1.13 9.09 2.93
N GLY A 177 2.02 9.21 1.94
CA GLY A 177 3.30 9.90 2.08
C GLY A 177 3.14 11.42 2.04
N ILE A 178 3.89 12.12 2.90
CA ILE A 178 3.86 13.59 3.04
C ILE A 178 5.30 14.12 3.08
N PRO A 179 5.98 14.29 1.93
CA PRO A 179 7.40 14.62 1.92
C PRO A 179 7.69 16.12 2.14
N ASN A 180 6.66 16.99 2.09
CA ASN A 180 6.81 18.42 2.34
C ASN A 180 5.48 19.08 2.78
N ARG A 181 5.55 20.32 3.27
CA ARG A 181 4.38 21.07 3.78
C ARG A 181 3.33 21.39 2.71
N LYS A 182 3.73 21.56 1.45
CA LYS A 182 2.78 21.80 0.35
C LYS A 182 1.89 20.58 0.15
N LEU A 183 2.48 19.39 0.08
CA LEU A 183 1.73 18.14 -0.05
C LEU A 183 0.95 17.79 1.23
N LEU A 184 1.46 18.17 2.41
CA LEU A 184 0.68 18.09 3.65
C LEU A 184 -0.63 18.86 3.50
N ARG A 185 -0.57 20.14 3.07
CA ARG A 185 -1.76 20.98 2.91
C ARG A 185 -2.74 20.38 1.91
N ILE A 186 -2.26 20.00 0.72
CA ILE A 186 -3.09 19.36 -0.31
C ILE A 186 -3.80 18.11 0.22
N ASN A 187 -3.10 17.28 1.01
CA ASN A 187 -3.69 16.09 1.59
C ASN A 187 -4.74 16.42 2.66
N LEU A 188 -4.48 17.41 3.53
CA LEU A 188 -5.44 17.84 4.54
C LEU A 188 -6.70 18.44 3.89
N ASP A 189 -6.54 19.28 2.87
CA ASP A 189 -7.67 19.88 2.14
C ASP A 189 -8.55 18.77 1.52
N ALA A 190 -7.95 17.74 0.93
CA ALA A 190 -8.71 16.61 0.39
C ALA A 190 -9.40 15.75 1.45
N ILE A 191 -8.85 15.65 2.67
CA ILE A 191 -9.46 14.89 3.76
C ILE A 191 -10.61 15.67 4.41
N PHE A 192 -10.42 16.96 4.68
CA PHE A 192 -11.36 17.76 5.46
C PHE A 192 -12.40 18.48 4.59
N ASP A 193 -12.01 18.95 3.41
CA ASP A 193 -12.88 19.73 2.52
C ASP A 193 -13.31 18.93 1.27
N GLY A 194 -12.64 17.80 1.01
CA GLY A 194 -12.89 16.97 -0.16
C GLY A 194 -12.34 17.58 -1.46
N LEU A 195 -13.03 17.26 -2.56
CA LEU A 195 -12.73 17.83 -3.88
C LEU A 195 -13.73 18.95 -4.21
N THR A 196 -13.22 20.04 -4.79
CA THR A 196 -14.06 21.08 -5.40
C THR A 196 -14.88 20.52 -6.57
N SER A 197 -15.95 21.20 -6.99
CA SER A 197 -16.76 20.76 -8.14
C SER A 197 -15.93 20.57 -9.43
N HIS A 198 -14.96 21.46 -9.67
CA HIS A 198 -14.03 21.33 -10.81
C HIS A 198 -13.14 20.09 -10.67
N GLU A 199 -12.57 19.84 -9.49
CA GLU A 199 -11.76 18.64 -9.24
C GLU A 199 -12.56 17.35 -9.37
N GLN A 200 -13.84 17.34 -8.96
CA GLN A 200 -14.75 16.20 -9.13
C GLN A 200 -15.05 15.93 -10.60
N GLU A 201 -15.31 16.97 -11.41
CA GLU A 201 -15.50 16.84 -12.85
C GLU A 201 -14.25 16.24 -13.52
N VAL A 202 -13.05 16.73 -13.16
CA VAL A 202 -11.80 16.21 -13.70
C VAL A 202 -11.58 14.76 -13.28
N LEU A 203 -11.82 14.41 -12.01
CA LEU A 203 -11.73 13.04 -11.53
C LEU A 203 -12.69 12.11 -12.31
N GLN A 204 -13.93 12.52 -12.52
CA GLN A 204 -14.91 11.76 -13.29
C GLN A 204 -14.43 11.55 -14.73
N TYR A 205 -14.00 12.63 -15.40
CA TYR A 205 -13.48 12.56 -16.75
C TYR A 205 -12.29 11.59 -16.87
N LEU A 206 -11.34 11.65 -15.93
CA LEU A 206 -10.19 10.74 -15.92
C LEU A 206 -10.63 9.29 -15.78
N ARG A 207 -11.58 8.98 -14.90
CA ARG A 207 -12.09 7.61 -14.70
C ARG A 207 -12.81 7.07 -15.95
N GLU A 208 -13.58 7.91 -16.63
CA GLU A 208 -14.37 7.51 -17.79
C GLU A 208 -13.57 7.46 -19.09
N ASN A 209 -12.48 8.22 -19.21
CA ASN A 209 -11.79 8.43 -20.50
C ASN A 209 -10.30 8.09 -20.51
N VAL A 210 -9.66 7.96 -19.34
CA VAL A 210 -8.21 7.75 -19.21
C VAL A 210 -7.89 6.48 -18.44
N PHE A 211 -8.42 6.36 -17.22
CA PHE A 211 -8.21 5.24 -16.31
C PHE A 211 -9.38 4.26 -16.37
N THR A 212 -9.70 3.79 -17.57
CA THR A 212 -10.96 3.10 -17.88
C THR A 212 -10.99 1.62 -17.52
N LYS A 213 -9.83 1.04 -17.20
CA LYS A 213 -9.67 -0.35 -16.78
C LYS A 213 -8.58 -0.44 -15.71
N SER A 214 -8.49 -1.60 -15.06
CA SER A 214 -7.34 -1.92 -14.22
C SER A 214 -6.14 -2.24 -15.11
N TYR A 215 -5.05 -1.49 -14.93
CA TYR A 215 -3.78 -1.64 -15.66
C TYR A 215 -2.75 -2.43 -14.85
N SER A 216 -3.23 -3.33 -13.97
CA SER A 216 -2.44 -4.13 -13.04
C SER A 216 -1.14 -4.68 -13.63
N TRP A 217 -0.09 -4.66 -12.82
CA TRP A 217 1.29 -4.90 -13.21
C TRP A 217 1.69 -6.38 -13.18
N GLY A 218 0.72 -7.28 -12.97
CA GLY A 218 0.99 -8.66 -12.58
C GLY A 218 1.60 -8.76 -11.17
N SER A 219 1.89 -9.98 -10.73
CA SER A 219 2.46 -10.28 -9.40
C SER A 219 3.97 -10.01 -9.27
N THR A 220 4.60 -9.41 -10.28
CA THR A 220 6.06 -9.44 -10.43
C THR A 220 6.80 -8.28 -9.77
N LEU A 221 6.12 -7.30 -9.18
CA LEU A 221 6.72 -6.12 -8.55
C LEU A 221 6.72 -6.21 -7.02
N SER A 222 7.57 -7.06 -6.44
CA SER A 222 7.96 -6.85 -5.05
C SER A 222 8.93 -5.66 -4.96
N THR A 223 8.90 -4.89 -3.87
CA THR A 223 9.93 -3.86 -3.57
C THR A 223 11.36 -4.39 -3.73
N ALA A 224 11.56 -5.69 -3.49
CA ALA A 224 12.82 -6.41 -3.68
C ALA A 224 13.40 -6.28 -5.09
N LYS A 225 12.53 -6.08 -6.10
CA LYS A 225 12.92 -5.87 -7.50
C LYS A 225 12.94 -4.39 -7.89
N LEU A 226 12.27 -3.52 -7.14
CA LEU A 226 12.31 -2.06 -7.31
C LEU A 226 13.59 -1.42 -6.74
N LEU A 227 14.19 -2.05 -5.74
CA LEU A 227 15.39 -1.57 -5.03
C LEU A 227 16.70 -2.20 -5.51
N LYS A 228 16.66 -2.96 -6.61
CA LYS A 228 17.85 -3.46 -7.34
C LYS A 228 18.08 -2.60 -8.56
#